data_AF-Q6WVA4-F1
#
_entry.id   AF-Q6WVA4-F1
#
_cell.length_a   1.000
_cell.length_b   1.000
_cell.length_c   1.000
_cell.angle_alpha   90.00
_cell.angle_beta   90.00
_cell.angle_gamma   90.00
#
_symmetry.space_group_name_H-M   'P 1'
#
loop_
_entity.id
_entity.type
_entity.pdbx_description
1 polymer ?
#
loop_
_entity_poly.entity_id
_entity_poly.type
_entity_poly.pdbx_seq_one_letter_code
_entity_poly.pdbx_strand_id
1 'polypeptide(L)'
;YKMKYGNRGHNLPCIHHGTGRCFMTSQNHGFAVDTQTLPSNWEPLFTNANDKTNEGIIHKSKPYFSVQFHPEHTAGPQDLELLFDIFLDTVKEYKINPACTSVKDKLIEKLSYELKPDSIPAAKPRKVLILGSGGLSIGQAGEFDYSGSQAIKAMREEKIQTILINPNIATVQTSKGLADKVYFLPLTRDYVEQVIKAERPNGVLLTFGGQTALNCGVELERAGIFKKYNVKILGTPIKSIIETEDRKIFAERVAEIGEKVAPSEAVYSVREALEAADRLGYPVMIRAAFSLGGLGSGFANNKEELVSLAEQALPHSNQLIIDKSLRGWKEVEYEVVRDAYDNCITVCNMENLDPLGIHTGESIVVAPSQTLSNREYNLLRTTAINVIRHFGVVGECNIQYALNPLSEEYYIIEVNARLSRSSALASKATGYPLAYVAAKLSLGIPLPDIKNSVTGVTTACFEPSLDYCVVKIPRWDLAKFTRVSKNIGSSMKSVGEVMAIGK
;
A
#
# COMPACT_ATOMS: atom_id res chain seq x y z
N TYR A 1 -37.74 7.11 -1.07
CA TYR A 1 -38.42 5.90 -0.53
C TYR A 1 -37.67 5.39 0.71
N LYS A 2 -38.33 4.64 1.60
CA LYS A 2 -37.66 3.99 2.74
C LYS A 2 -36.90 2.77 2.25
N MET A 3 -35.63 2.65 2.62
CA MET A 3 -34.79 1.53 2.22
C MET A 3 -35.09 0.30 3.08
N LYS A 4 -34.91 -0.90 2.50
CA LYS A 4 -34.97 -2.16 3.26
C LYS A 4 -33.76 -2.29 4.20
N TYR A 5 -32.58 -1.97 3.68
CA TYR A 5 -31.33 -1.88 4.41
C TYR A 5 -30.82 -0.45 4.26
N GLY A 6 -30.67 0.27 5.37
CA GLY A 6 -30.11 1.63 5.35
C GLY A 6 -28.60 1.59 5.21
N ASN A 7 -28.03 2.60 4.58
CA ASN A 7 -26.59 2.76 4.44
C ASN A 7 -26.03 3.43 5.70
N ARG A 8 -25.29 2.65 6.50
CA ARG A 8 -24.70 3.08 7.78
C ARG A 8 -23.29 2.52 7.92
N GLY A 9 -22.29 3.38 7.83
CA GLY A 9 -20.88 2.98 7.94
C GLY A 9 -19.93 4.05 7.41
N HIS A 10 -18.63 3.79 7.54
CA HIS A 10 -17.54 4.67 7.07
C HIS A 10 -16.83 4.14 5.82
N ASN A 11 -17.31 3.03 5.27
CA ASN A 11 -16.67 2.27 4.20
C ASN A 11 -17.59 2.09 2.98
N LEU A 12 -18.50 3.04 2.75
CA LEU A 12 -19.50 2.89 1.69
C LEU A 12 -18.98 3.48 0.38
N PRO A 13 -18.86 2.65 -0.69
CA PRO A 13 -18.32 3.08 -1.96
C PRO A 13 -19.33 3.85 -2.81
N CYS A 14 -18.96 5.05 -3.22
CA CYS A 14 -19.77 5.91 -4.08
C CYS A 14 -19.04 6.19 -5.41
N ILE A 15 -19.65 5.81 -6.52
CA ILE A 15 -19.15 6.08 -7.87
C ILE A 15 -19.68 7.43 -8.35
N HIS A 16 -18.77 8.32 -8.74
CA HIS A 16 -19.09 9.59 -9.38
C HIS A 16 -19.37 9.37 -10.89
N HIS A 17 -20.57 9.77 -11.35
CA HIS A 17 -20.98 9.54 -12.75
C HIS A 17 -20.14 10.30 -13.78
N GLY A 18 -19.60 11.46 -13.41
CA GLY A 18 -18.83 12.29 -14.35
C GLY A 18 -17.43 11.74 -14.66
N THR A 19 -16.82 11.00 -13.72
CA THR A 19 -15.41 10.56 -13.84
C THR A 19 -15.24 9.05 -13.73
N GLY A 20 -16.27 8.32 -13.29
CA GLY A 20 -16.21 6.88 -13.03
C GLY A 20 -15.42 6.50 -11.78
N ARG A 21 -14.84 7.48 -11.06
CA ARG A 21 -14.10 7.24 -9.83
C ARG A 21 -15.01 6.83 -8.69
N CYS A 22 -14.51 5.94 -7.85
CA CYS A 22 -15.15 5.48 -6.63
C CYS A 22 -14.44 6.08 -5.40
N PHE A 23 -15.22 6.58 -4.46
CA PHE A 23 -14.75 7.20 -3.22
C PHE A 23 -15.34 6.47 -2.01
N MET A 24 -14.58 6.40 -0.92
CA MET A 24 -15.14 5.90 0.35
C MET A 24 -15.88 7.02 1.07
N THR A 25 -17.05 6.70 1.60
CA THR A 25 -17.92 7.71 2.21
C THR A 25 -18.47 7.25 3.55
N SER A 26 -18.68 8.22 4.44
CA SER A 26 -19.46 8.06 5.66
C SER A 26 -20.94 8.30 5.39
N GLN A 27 -21.78 7.37 5.81
CA GLN A 27 -23.23 7.43 5.60
C GLN A 27 -23.99 7.02 6.85
N ASN A 28 -25.15 7.63 7.06
CA ASN A 28 -26.08 7.24 8.10
C ASN A 28 -27.54 7.60 7.73
N HIS A 29 -28.08 6.94 6.71
CA HIS A 29 -29.45 7.20 6.24
C HIS A 29 -30.26 5.91 6.02
N GLY A 30 -31.59 6.03 6.08
CA GLY A 30 -32.53 4.93 5.87
C GLY A 30 -33.59 5.21 4.79
N PHE A 31 -33.46 6.34 4.11
CA PHE A 31 -34.30 6.76 2.99
C PHE A 31 -33.38 7.16 1.84
N ALA A 32 -33.78 6.85 0.61
CA ALA A 32 -33.03 7.21 -0.59
C ALA A 32 -33.94 7.90 -1.62
N VAL A 33 -33.33 8.68 -2.51
CA VAL A 33 -34.00 9.31 -3.65
C VAL A 33 -34.19 8.28 -4.78
N ASP A 34 -35.37 8.26 -5.40
CA ASP A 34 -35.63 7.43 -6.59
C ASP A 34 -35.22 8.18 -7.85
N THR A 35 -34.13 7.73 -8.47
CA THR A 35 -33.55 8.38 -9.67
C THR A 35 -34.45 8.29 -10.89
N GLN A 36 -35.36 7.31 -10.96
CA GLN A 36 -36.29 7.16 -12.09
C GLN A 36 -37.37 8.24 -12.09
N THR A 37 -37.57 8.91 -10.96
CA THR A 37 -38.57 9.97 -10.77
C THR A 37 -37.99 11.38 -10.85
N LEU A 38 -36.69 11.51 -11.15
CA LEU A 38 -36.04 12.81 -11.24
C LEU A 38 -36.62 13.64 -12.41
N PRO A 39 -36.92 14.94 -12.19
CA PRO A 39 -37.27 15.84 -13.28
C PRO A 39 -36.17 15.93 -14.33
N SER A 40 -36.52 16.28 -15.58
CA SER A 40 -35.61 16.23 -16.74
C SER A 40 -34.36 17.14 -16.63
N ASN A 41 -34.39 18.14 -15.76
CA ASN A 41 -33.29 19.07 -15.47
C ASN A 41 -32.35 18.58 -14.36
N TRP A 42 -32.60 17.44 -13.75
CA TRP A 42 -31.76 16.80 -12.75
C TRP A 42 -31.19 15.49 -13.27
N GLU A 43 -30.06 15.09 -12.70
CA GLU A 43 -29.43 13.82 -12.98
C GLU A 43 -28.69 13.29 -11.74
N PRO A 44 -28.47 11.97 -11.64
CA PRO A 44 -27.64 11.38 -10.58
C PRO A 44 -26.20 11.90 -10.66
N LEU A 45 -25.64 12.26 -9.50
CA LEU A 45 -24.25 12.68 -9.37
C LEU A 45 -23.37 11.54 -8.86
N PHE A 46 -23.82 10.85 -7.81
CA PHE A 46 -23.16 9.67 -7.25
C PHE A 46 -24.13 8.48 -7.16
N THR A 47 -23.58 7.28 -7.22
CA THR A 47 -24.32 6.03 -7.00
C THR A 47 -23.50 5.07 -6.14
N ASN A 48 -24.17 4.40 -5.21
CA ASN A 48 -23.57 3.40 -4.36
C ASN A 48 -23.08 2.21 -5.20
N ALA A 49 -21.82 1.81 -5.05
CA ALA A 49 -21.29 0.72 -5.86
C ALA A 49 -21.90 -0.64 -5.48
N ASN A 50 -22.40 -0.81 -4.26
CA ASN A 50 -22.90 -2.08 -3.73
C ASN A 50 -24.38 -2.32 -4.08
N ASP A 51 -25.27 -1.41 -3.71
CA ASP A 51 -26.72 -1.61 -3.84
C ASP A 51 -27.38 -0.75 -4.93
N LYS A 52 -26.58 0.08 -5.62
CA LYS A 52 -26.98 0.98 -6.71
C LYS A 52 -27.95 2.08 -6.29
N THR A 53 -28.09 2.39 -5.00
CA THR A 53 -28.91 3.53 -4.56
C THR A 53 -28.29 4.87 -4.96
N ASN A 54 -29.13 5.90 -5.04
CA ASN A 54 -28.65 7.26 -5.30
C ASN A 54 -27.82 7.78 -4.13
N GLU A 55 -26.70 8.42 -4.44
CA GLU A 55 -25.80 8.99 -3.45
C GLU A 55 -25.57 10.51 -3.65
N GLY A 56 -26.37 11.11 -4.53
CA GLY A 56 -26.30 12.53 -4.85
C GLY A 56 -26.97 12.87 -6.17
N ILE A 57 -27.39 14.11 -6.33
CA ILE A 57 -28.02 14.62 -7.54
C ILE A 57 -27.45 16.00 -7.90
N ILE A 58 -27.53 16.35 -9.18
CA ILE A 58 -27.04 17.62 -9.70
C ILE A 58 -28.01 18.19 -10.73
N HIS A 59 -28.16 19.51 -10.74
CA HIS A 59 -28.94 20.20 -11.75
C HIS A 59 -28.07 20.42 -13.01
N LYS A 60 -28.64 20.18 -14.20
CA LYS A 60 -27.89 20.21 -15.47
C LYS A 60 -27.25 21.57 -15.82
N SER A 61 -27.85 22.66 -15.37
CA SER A 61 -27.41 24.03 -15.69
C SER A 61 -27.32 25.02 -14.52
N LYS A 62 -27.83 24.67 -13.34
CA LYS A 62 -27.88 25.58 -12.19
C LYS A 62 -26.83 25.11 -11.18
N PRO A 63 -26.30 25.99 -10.32
CA PRO A 63 -25.26 25.63 -9.35
C PRO A 63 -25.85 24.87 -8.14
N TYR A 64 -26.70 23.87 -8.39
CA TYR A 64 -27.34 23.06 -7.37
C TYR A 64 -26.84 21.63 -7.47
N PHE A 65 -26.30 21.13 -6.37
CA PHE A 65 -26.01 19.72 -6.19
C PHE A 65 -26.29 19.33 -4.75
N SER A 66 -26.47 18.03 -4.53
CA SER A 66 -26.51 17.44 -3.20
C SER A 66 -25.81 16.10 -3.21
N VAL A 67 -25.39 15.68 -2.03
CA VAL A 67 -24.86 14.34 -1.75
C VAL A 67 -25.68 13.70 -0.64
N GLN A 68 -25.76 12.37 -0.65
CA GLN A 68 -26.53 11.59 0.33
C GLN A 68 -25.67 11.19 1.54
N PHE A 69 -24.35 11.16 1.34
CA PHE A 69 -23.32 10.89 2.33
C PHE A 69 -22.85 12.16 3.04
N HIS A 70 -21.97 11.99 4.03
CA HIS A 70 -21.44 13.03 4.91
C HIS A 70 -19.99 13.39 4.54
N PRO A 71 -19.74 14.37 3.66
CA PRO A 71 -18.38 14.80 3.32
C PRO A 71 -17.64 15.47 4.48
N GLU A 72 -18.34 15.88 5.54
CA GLU A 72 -17.75 16.33 6.81
C GLU A 72 -17.18 15.18 7.66
N HIS A 73 -17.44 13.93 7.26
CA HIS A 73 -16.71 12.71 7.62
C HIS A 73 -16.42 12.45 9.11
N THR A 74 -17.06 13.13 10.05
CA THR A 74 -16.67 13.05 11.47
C THR A 74 -17.68 12.14 12.20
N ALA A 75 -17.52 10.80 12.20
CA ALA A 75 -16.34 9.97 11.87
C ALA A 75 -16.30 9.34 10.45
N GLY A 76 -15.09 8.93 10.01
CA GLY A 76 -14.79 8.33 8.70
C GLY A 76 -13.94 9.16 7.70
N PRO A 77 -13.91 8.75 6.41
CA PRO A 77 -12.89 9.16 5.44
C PRO A 77 -13.08 10.58 4.88
N GLN A 78 -11.97 11.31 4.72
CA GLN A 78 -11.92 12.69 4.20
C GLN A 78 -11.96 12.81 2.67
N ASP A 79 -12.20 11.69 1.96
CA ASP A 79 -11.99 11.55 0.52
C ASP A 79 -12.79 12.56 -0.34
N LEU A 80 -13.87 13.14 0.20
CA LEU A 80 -14.75 14.09 -0.49
C LEU A 80 -14.95 15.42 0.26
N GLU A 81 -14.03 15.79 1.16
CA GLU A 81 -14.06 17.10 1.83
C GLU A 81 -13.96 18.26 0.82
N LEU A 82 -13.28 18.04 -0.32
CA LEU A 82 -13.17 19.00 -1.43
C LEU A 82 -14.52 19.49 -1.98
N LEU A 83 -15.63 18.80 -1.70
CA LEU A 83 -16.97 19.26 -2.08
C LEU A 83 -17.33 20.60 -1.42
N PHE A 84 -16.79 20.90 -0.23
CA PHE A 84 -16.94 22.20 0.41
C PHE A 84 -16.20 23.30 -0.35
N ASP A 85 -14.97 23.06 -0.81
CA ASP A 85 -14.22 24.00 -1.63
C ASP A 85 -14.94 24.30 -2.94
N ILE A 86 -15.44 23.26 -3.62
CA ILE A 86 -16.24 23.40 -4.84
C ILE A 86 -17.48 24.26 -4.59
N PHE A 87 -18.18 24.03 -3.47
CA PHE A 87 -19.34 24.84 -3.11
C PHE A 87 -18.95 26.32 -2.90
N LEU A 88 -17.91 26.59 -2.12
CA LEU A 88 -17.46 27.95 -1.82
C LEU A 88 -17.00 28.69 -3.09
N ASP A 89 -16.24 28.02 -3.95
CA ASP A 89 -15.77 28.59 -5.22
C ASP A 89 -16.93 28.84 -6.19
N THR A 90 -17.89 27.92 -6.26
CA THR A 90 -19.12 28.09 -7.04
C THR A 90 -19.92 29.31 -6.56
N VAL A 91 -20.04 29.52 -5.25
CA VAL A 91 -20.73 30.69 -4.68
C VAL A 91 -20.00 31.99 -5.02
N LYS A 92 -18.67 32.02 -4.91
CA LYS A 92 -17.86 33.20 -5.25
C LYS A 92 -18.02 33.56 -6.73
N GLU A 93 -17.93 32.58 -7.62
CA GLU A 93 -18.03 32.81 -9.06
C GLU A 93 -19.45 33.18 -9.49
N TYR A 94 -20.47 32.53 -8.93
CA TYR A 94 -21.86 32.82 -9.26
C TYR A 94 -22.24 34.28 -8.90
N LYS A 95 -21.64 34.84 -7.84
CA LYS A 95 -21.82 36.27 -7.49
C LYS A 95 -21.22 37.23 -8.52
N ILE A 96 -20.19 36.81 -9.26
CA ILE A 96 -19.49 37.64 -10.24
C ILE A 96 -20.10 37.47 -11.62
N ASN A 97 -20.33 36.22 -12.04
CA ASN A 97 -20.87 35.90 -13.36
C ASN A 97 -21.83 34.70 -13.32
N PRO A 98 -23.12 34.91 -12.99
CA PRO A 98 -24.12 33.85 -12.87
C PRO A 98 -24.30 33.01 -14.14
N ALA A 99 -24.08 33.59 -15.32
CA ALA A 99 -24.36 32.96 -16.60
C ALA A 99 -23.31 31.90 -17.02
N CYS A 100 -22.10 31.95 -16.45
CA CYS A 100 -21.00 31.04 -16.81
C CYS A 100 -20.64 30.01 -15.72
N THR A 101 -21.32 30.00 -14.57
CA THR A 101 -20.95 29.10 -13.46
C THR A 101 -21.62 27.74 -13.59
N SER A 102 -20.87 26.75 -14.08
CA SER A 102 -21.28 25.34 -14.09
C SER A 102 -20.64 24.58 -12.93
N VAL A 103 -21.42 24.27 -11.89
CA VAL A 103 -20.95 23.43 -10.76
C VAL A 103 -20.63 22.01 -11.20
N LYS A 104 -21.32 21.51 -12.24
CA LYS A 104 -21.07 20.20 -12.83
C LYS A 104 -19.68 20.11 -13.44
N ASP A 105 -19.30 21.09 -14.24
CA ASP A 105 -17.99 21.07 -14.90
C ASP A 105 -16.87 21.20 -13.87
N LYS A 106 -17.07 21.99 -12.81
CA LYS A 106 -16.14 22.06 -11.67
C LYS A 106 -15.98 20.75 -10.92
N LEU A 107 -17.09 20.05 -10.64
CA LEU A 107 -17.07 18.73 -10.01
C LEU A 107 -16.30 17.74 -10.88
N ILE A 108 -16.57 17.72 -12.19
CA ILE A 108 -15.86 16.87 -13.13
C ILE A 108 -14.38 17.22 -13.14
N GLU A 109 -14.02 18.49 -13.29
CA GLU A 109 -12.63 18.96 -13.31
C GLU A 109 -11.86 18.56 -12.04
N LYS A 110 -12.42 18.84 -10.86
CA LYS A 110 -11.77 18.58 -9.56
C LYS A 110 -11.69 17.10 -9.20
N LEU A 111 -12.68 16.31 -9.61
CA LEU A 111 -12.70 14.86 -9.35
C LEU A 111 -12.02 14.06 -10.47
N SER A 112 -11.67 14.68 -11.59
CA SER A 112 -10.96 14.03 -12.69
C SER A 112 -9.56 13.61 -12.27
N TYR A 113 -8.99 12.71 -13.05
CA TYR A 113 -7.66 12.18 -12.84
C TYR A 113 -6.98 12.01 -14.20
N GLU A 114 -5.66 12.03 -14.20
CA GLU A 114 -4.88 11.78 -15.39
C GLU A 114 -4.45 10.31 -15.42
N LEU A 115 -4.81 9.61 -16.50
CA LEU A 115 -4.29 8.29 -16.77
C LEU A 115 -2.81 8.39 -17.12
N LYS A 116 -1.94 7.88 -16.24
CA LYS A 116 -0.50 7.85 -16.52
C LYS A 116 -0.22 6.97 -17.75
N PRO A 117 0.64 7.37 -18.69
CA PRO A 117 1.06 6.53 -19.80
C PRO A 117 1.58 5.18 -19.30
N ASP A 118 1.27 4.09 -20.02
CA ASP A 118 1.64 2.70 -19.67
C ASP A 118 1.06 2.16 -18.34
N SER A 119 0.22 2.90 -17.61
CA SER A 119 -0.44 2.40 -16.38
C SER A 119 -1.47 1.29 -16.64
N ILE A 120 -2.00 1.25 -17.86
CA ILE A 120 -2.91 0.21 -18.34
C ILE A 120 -2.23 -0.50 -19.51
N PRO A 121 -2.17 -1.84 -19.51
CA PRO A 121 -1.67 -2.58 -20.67
C PRO A 121 -2.51 -2.27 -21.92
N ALA A 122 -1.87 -1.80 -22.99
CA ALA A 122 -2.55 -1.46 -24.25
C ALA A 122 -3.33 -2.65 -24.86
N ALA A 123 -2.88 -3.87 -24.58
CA ALA A 123 -3.60 -5.09 -24.88
C ALA A 123 -3.42 -6.06 -23.72
N LYS A 124 -4.44 -6.90 -23.52
CA LYS A 124 -4.39 -7.98 -22.53
C LYS A 124 -3.21 -8.93 -22.85
N PRO A 125 -2.28 -9.14 -21.92
CA PRO A 125 -1.12 -9.99 -22.17
C PRO A 125 -1.57 -11.44 -22.37
N ARG A 126 -0.98 -12.13 -23.35
CA ARG A 126 -1.30 -13.56 -23.60
C ARG A 126 -0.56 -14.47 -22.63
N LYS A 127 0.63 -14.05 -22.22
CA LYS A 127 1.56 -14.82 -21.41
C LYS A 127 2.27 -13.88 -20.42
N VAL A 128 2.23 -14.24 -19.14
CA VAL A 128 2.82 -13.48 -18.05
C VAL A 128 3.85 -14.31 -17.31
N LEU A 129 5.03 -13.72 -17.12
CA LEU A 129 6.08 -14.25 -16.27
C LEU A 129 5.87 -13.76 -14.82
N ILE A 130 5.91 -14.67 -13.87
CA ILE A 130 5.82 -14.39 -12.43
C ILE A 130 7.13 -14.82 -11.80
N LEU A 131 7.80 -13.89 -11.12
CA LEU A 131 8.99 -14.19 -10.33
C LEU A 131 8.55 -14.55 -8.91
N GLY A 132 8.86 -15.77 -8.47
CA GLY A 132 8.60 -16.23 -7.10
C GLY A 132 9.58 -15.63 -6.08
N SER A 133 9.54 -16.11 -4.84
CA SER A 133 10.44 -15.62 -3.77
C SER A 133 11.78 -16.34 -3.70
N GLY A 134 11.94 -17.49 -4.35
CA GLY A 134 13.12 -18.32 -4.11
C GLY A 134 13.09 -19.02 -2.75
N GLY A 135 14.26 -19.32 -2.21
CA GLY A 135 14.39 -20.03 -0.94
C GLY A 135 13.81 -19.23 0.23
N LEU A 136 13.23 -19.92 1.20
CA LEU A 136 12.75 -19.29 2.43
C LEU A 136 13.94 -18.82 3.27
N SER A 137 13.89 -17.58 3.73
CA SER A 137 14.85 -17.00 4.67
C SER A 137 14.12 -16.18 5.73
N ILE A 138 14.80 -15.83 6.82
CA ILE A 138 14.24 -14.92 7.82
C ILE A 138 13.93 -13.58 7.14
N GLY A 139 12.69 -13.10 7.30
CA GLY A 139 12.18 -11.90 6.63
C GLY A 139 11.61 -12.12 5.22
N GLN A 140 11.74 -13.33 4.65
CA GLN A 140 11.16 -13.68 3.36
C GLN A 140 10.66 -15.14 3.38
N ALA A 141 9.43 -15.33 3.87
CA ALA A 141 8.89 -16.66 4.15
C ALA A 141 7.76 -17.04 3.17
N GLY A 142 6.77 -17.81 3.66
CA GLY A 142 5.70 -18.41 2.85
C GLY A 142 4.63 -17.42 2.35
N GLU A 143 4.67 -16.16 2.78
CA GLU A 143 3.73 -15.12 2.33
C GLU A 143 3.76 -14.93 0.81
N PHE A 144 4.93 -15.10 0.18
CA PHE A 144 5.10 -14.94 -1.27
C PHE A 144 4.65 -16.16 -2.07
N ASP A 145 4.67 -17.35 -1.45
CA ASP A 145 4.05 -18.55 -2.02
C ASP A 145 2.53 -18.35 -2.14
N TYR A 146 1.89 -17.85 -1.06
CA TYR A 146 0.47 -17.47 -1.08
C TYR A 146 0.18 -16.39 -2.12
N SER A 147 0.93 -15.28 -2.08
CA SER A 147 0.74 -14.13 -2.98
C SER A 147 0.90 -14.50 -4.45
N GLY A 148 1.97 -15.20 -4.79
CA GLY A 148 2.21 -15.67 -6.16
C GLY A 148 1.15 -16.66 -6.64
N SER A 149 0.63 -17.52 -5.75
CA SER A 149 -0.47 -18.43 -6.08
C SER A 149 -1.79 -17.68 -6.37
N GLN A 150 -2.09 -16.62 -5.63
CA GLN A 150 -3.25 -15.76 -5.90
C GLN A 150 -3.11 -15.01 -7.23
N ALA A 151 -1.90 -14.56 -7.57
CA ALA A 151 -1.63 -13.95 -8.87
C ALA A 151 -1.88 -14.92 -10.03
N ILE A 152 -1.37 -16.16 -9.91
CA ILE A 152 -1.60 -17.22 -10.90
C ILE A 152 -3.09 -17.47 -11.09
N LYS A 153 -3.86 -17.54 -9.99
CA LYS A 153 -5.32 -17.69 -10.04
C LYS A 153 -5.99 -16.54 -10.80
N ALA A 154 -5.64 -15.29 -10.47
CA ALA A 154 -6.20 -14.11 -11.12
C ALA A 154 -5.92 -14.11 -12.64
N MET A 155 -4.67 -14.43 -13.04
CA MET A 155 -4.26 -14.53 -14.44
C MET A 155 -5.01 -15.63 -15.19
N ARG A 156 -5.21 -16.79 -14.56
CA ARG A 156 -5.94 -17.91 -15.15
C ARG A 156 -7.40 -17.58 -15.45
N GLU A 157 -8.09 -16.92 -14.52
CA GLU A 157 -9.48 -16.47 -14.75
C GLU A 157 -9.58 -15.49 -15.92
N GLU A 158 -8.52 -14.70 -16.12
CA GLU A 158 -8.37 -13.81 -17.26
C GLU A 158 -7.90 -14.54 -18.53
N LYS A 159 -7.76 -15.87 -18.52
CA LYS A 159 -7.29 -16.71 -19.64
C LYS A 159 -5.88 -16.33 -20.13
N ILE A 160 -5.02 -15.95 -19.20
CA ILE A 160 -3.62 -15.57 -19.46
C ILE A 160 -2.73 -16.75 -19.07
N GLN A 161 -1.81 -17.13 -19.97
CA GLN A 161 -0.86 -18.19 -19.69
C GLN A 161 0.18 -17.71 -18.65
N THR A 162 0.44 -18.52 -17.65
CA THR A 162 1.32 -18.21 -16.51
C THR A 162 2.61 -19.01 -16.57
N ILE A 163 3.74 -18.31 -16.49
CA ILE A 163 5.07 -18.92 -16.36
C ILE A 163 5.62 -18.49 -15.01
N LEU A 164 6.00 -19.46 -14.19
CA LEU A 164 6.61 -19.22 -12.90
C LEU A 164 8.10 -19.55 -12.94
N ILE A 165 8.94 -18.66 -12.40
CA ILE A 165 10.31 -19.01 -12.00
C ILE A 165 10.36 -19.00 -10.48
N ASN A 166 10.62 -20.16 -9.88
CA ASN A 166 10.85 -20.27 -8.44
C ASN A 166 11.75 -21.49 -8.16
N PRO A 167 12.97 -21.32 -7.64
CA PRO A 167 13.86 -22.44 -7.31
C PRO A 167 13.40 -23.24 -6.09
N ASN A 168 12.46 -22.73 -5.28
CA ASN A 168 12.01 -23.41 -4.08
C ASN A 168 10.95 -24.49 -4.38
N ILE A 169 11.42 -25.73 -4.41
CA ILE A 169 10.63 -26.94 -4.69
C ILE A 169 9.59 -27.28 -3.61
N ALA A 170 9.64 -26.65 -2.44
CA ALA A 170 8.76 -26.94 -1.30
C ALA A 170 7.54 -26.00 -1.23
N THR A 171 7.27 -25.25 -2.29
CA THR A 171 6.16 -24.27 -2.35
C THR A 171 4.91 -24.84 -3.00
N VAL A 172 3.74 -24.42 -2.54
CA VAL A 172 2.46 -24.71 -3.20
C VAL A 172 2.45 -24.08 -4.60
N GLN A 173 3.07 -22.92 -4.76
CA GLN A 173 3.19 -22.18 -6.01
C GLN A 173 3.76 -23.03 -7.17
N THR A 174 4.66 -23.96 -6.86
CA THR A 174 5.35 -24.82 -7.84
C THR A 174 4.65 -26.17 -8.05
N SER A 175 3.49 -26.38 -7.41
CA SER A 175 2.69 -27.60 -7.57
C SER A 175 2.19 -27.78 -9.00
N LYS A 176 2.17 -29.03 -9.46
CA LYS A 176 1.73 -29.39 -10.81
C LYS A 176 0.30 -28.89 -11.06
N GLY A 177 0.13 -28.14 -12.15
CA GLY A 177 -1.19 -27.64 -12.57
C GLY A 177 -1.60 -26.32 -11.92
N LEU A 178 -0.78 -25.70 -11.06
CA LEU A 178 -1.04 -24.35 -10.58
C LEU A 178 -0.61 -23.29 -11.60
N ALA A 179 0.66 -23.21 -11.97
CA ALA A 179 1.11 -22.46 -13.16
C ALA A 179 1.08 -23.35 -14.41
N ASP A 180 0.97 -22.75 -15.60
CA ASP A 180 1.02 -23.50 -16.87
C ASP A 180 2.41 -24.07 -17.12
N LYS A 181 3.45 -23.33 -16.71
CA LYS A 181 4.85 -23.79 -16.76
C LYS A 181 5.64 -23.28 -15.56
N VAL A 182 6.45 -24.15 -14.98
CA VAL A 182 7.31 -23.86 -13.82
C VAL A 182 8.77 -24.10 -14.20
N TYR A 183 9.63 -23.13 -13.86
CA TYR A 183 11.08 -23.21 -13.97
C TYR A 183 11.71 -23.19 -12.58
N PHE A 184 12.36 -24.28 -12.21
CA PHE A 184 13.17 -24.39 -11.00
C PHE A 184 14.57 -23.84 -11.25
N LEU A 185 14.66 -22.53 -11.46
CA LEU A 185 15.91 -21.81 -11.76
C LEU A 185 16.15 -20.70 -10.74
N PRO A 186 17.42 -20.34 -10.48
CA PRO A 186 17.74 -19.17 -9.66
C PRO A 186 17.12 -17.89 -10.22
N LEU A 187 16.67 -16.99 -9.34
CA LEU A 187 16.17 -15.66 -9.69
C LEU A 187 17.33 -14.68 -9.87
N THR A 188 18.14 -14.92 -10.88
CA THR A 188 19.23 -14.02 -11.28
C THR A 188 18.97 -13.52 -12.70
N ARG A 189 19.53 -12.34 -13.03
CA ARG A 189 19.40 -11.72 -14.35
C ARG A 189 19.59 -12.70 -15.50
N ASP A 190 20.66 -13.50 -15.47
CA ASP A 190 21.05 -14.36 -16.58
C ASP A 190 20.06 -15.52 -16.81
N TYR A 191 19.59 -16.17 -15.74
CA TYR A 191 18.59 -17.24 -15.86
C TYR A 191 17.21 -16.71 -16.26
N VAL A 192 16.80 -15.57 -15.67
CA VAL A 192 15.51 -14.95 -16.02
C VAL A 192 15.51 -14.47 -17.46
N GLU A 193 16.61 -13.90 -17.97
CA GLU A 193 16.73 -13.53 -19.40
C GLU A 193 16.58 -14.76 -20.31
N GLN A 194 17.19 -15.91 -19.95
CA GLN A 194 17.06 -17.14 -20.73
C GLN A 194 15.60 -17.62 -20.81
N VAL A 195 14.85 -17.55 -19.71
CA VAL A 195 13.42 -17.89 -19.70
C VAL A 195 12.63 -16.88 -20.54
N ILE A 196 12.88 -15.58 -20.41
CA ILE A 196 12.25 -14.55 -21.25
C ILE A 196 12.51 -14.82 -22.74
N LYS A 197 13.75 -15.18 -23.10
CA LYS A 197 14.14 -15.48 -24.47
C LYS A 197 13.42 -16.71 -25.03
N ALA A 198 13.27 -17.76 -24.22
CA ALA A 198 12.62 -19.01 -24.61
C ALA A 198 11.10 -18.89 -24.67
N GLU A 199 10.49 -18.21 -23.69
CA GLU A 199 9.04 -18.17 -23.52
C GLU A 199 8.37 -16.96 -24.18
N ARG A 200 9.11 -15.87 -24.40
CA ARG A 200 8.60 -14.60 -24.95
C ARG A 200 7.32 -14.11 -24.27
N PRO A 201 7.31 -13.93 -22.93
CA PRO A 201 6.16 -13.37 -22.23
C PRO A 201 5.91 -11.91 -22.68
N ASN A 202 4.66 -11.47 -22.66
CA ASN A 202 4.29 -10.08 -22.97
C ASN A 202 4.14 -9.23 -21.71
N GLY A 203 4.04 -9.87 -20.54
CA GLY A 203 3.97 -9.20 -19.25
C GLY A 203 4.85 -9.87 -18.20
N VAL A 204 5.27 -9.12 -17.18
CA VAL A 204 5.98 -9.64 -16.01
C VAL A 204 5.41 -9.04 -14.72
N LEU A 205 5.25 -9.87 -13.69
CA LEU A 205 4.89 -9.46 -12.33
C LEU A 205 6.11 -9.56 -11.42
N LEU A 206 6.49 -8.44 -10.81
CA LEU A 206 7.69 -8.31 -9.97
C LEU A 206 7.35 -8.17 -8.48
N THR A 207 6.15 -7.70 -8.15
CA THR A 207 5.74 -7.31 -6.79
C THR A 207 5.18 -8.45 -5.93
N PHE A 208 5.31 -9.70 -6.39
CA PHE A 208 4.71 -10.90 -5.76
C PHE A 208 5.73 -11.85 -5.13
N GLY A 209 7.02 -11.65 -5.41
CA GLY A 209 8.11 -12.56 -5.03
C GLY A 209 9.09 -11.97 -4.02
N GLY A 210 8.66 -11.02 -3.20
CA GLY A 210 9.52 -10.39 -2.20
C GLY A 210 10.71 -9.63 -2.78
N GLN A 211 11.75 -9.43 -1.97
CA GLN A 211 12.89 -8.60 -2.34
C GLN A 211 13.72 -9.23 -3.47
N THR A 212 13.82 -10.56 -3.50
CA THR A 212 14.58 -11.29 -4.54
C THR A 212 14.02 -11.03 -5.93
N ALA A 213 12.69 -11.15 -6.11
CA ALA A 213 12.04 -10.86 -7.39
C ALA A 213 12.16 -9.39 -7.78
N LEU A 214 12.00 -8.49 -6.81
CA LEU A 214 12.05 -7.05 -7.01
C LEU A 214 13.44 -6.61 -7.48
N ASN A 215 14.50 -7.02 -6.77
CA ASN A 215 15.88 -6.71 -7.12
C ASN A 215 16.25 -7.27 -8.51
N CYS A 216 15.88 -8.53 -8.78
CA CYS A 216 16.11 -9.13 -10.09
C CYS A 216 15.39 -8.35 -11.21
N GLY A 217 14.15 -7.91 -10.97
CA GLY A 217 13.40 -7.05 -11.89
C GLY A 217 14.11 -5.72 -12.18
N VAL A 218 14.62 -5.05 -11.14
CA VAL A 218 15.39 -3.80 -11.28
C VAL A 218 16.67 -4.01 -12.08
N GLU A 219 17.40 -5.11 -11.86
CA GLU A 219 18.59 -5.44 -12.64
C GLU A 219 18.27 -5.72 -14.12
N LEU A 220 17.17 -6.43 -14.40
CA LEU A 220 16.71 -6.72 -15.76
C LEU A 220 16.34 -5.44 -16.52
N GLU A 221 15.66 -4.50 -15.86
CA GLU A 221 15.32 -3.20 -16.45
C GLU A 221 16.56 -2.35 -16.71
N ARG A 222 17.48 -2.26 -15.73
CA ARG A 222 18.74 -1.53 -15.89
C ARG A 222 19.59 -2.08 -17.05
N ALA A 223 19.54 -3.40 -17.28
CA ALA A 223 20.17 -4.04 -18.41
C ALA A 223 19.40 -3.89 -19.74
N GLY A 224 18.23 -3.23 -19.74
CA GLY A 224 17.39 -3.02 -20.91
C GLY A 224 16.72 -4.30 -21.44
N ILE A 225 16.65 -5.35 -20.63
CA ILE A 225 16.17 -6.67 -21.06
C ILE A 225 14.66 -6.64 -21.35
N PHE A 226 13.85 -6.00 -20.51
CA PHE A 226 12.41 -5.88 -20.75
C PHE A 226 12.12 -5.15 -22.07
N LYS A 227 12.82 -4.05 -22.36
CA LYS A 227 12.75 -3.35 -23.64
C LYS A 227 13.21 -4.21 -24.81
N LYS A 228 14.36 -4.91 -24.68
CA LYS A 228 14.92 -5.79 -25.72
C LYS A 228 13.97 -6.91 -26.16
N TYR A 229 13.19 -7.46 -25.23
CA TYR A 229 12.25 -8.55 -25.51
C TYR A 229 10.78 -8.12 -25.56
N ASN A 230 10.49 -6.82 -25.47
CA ASN A 230 9.14 -6.25 -25.43
C ASN A 230 8.25 -6.86 -24.32
N VAL A 231 8.81 -7.01 -23.13
CA VAL A 231 8.10 -7.46 -21.93
C VAL A 231 7.64 -6.22 -21.16
N LYS A 232 6.34 -6.10 -20.88
CA LYS A 232 5.80 -5.01 -20.08
C LYS A 232 5.77 -5.39 -18.60
N ILE A 233 6.19 -4.48 -17.73
CA ILE A 233 6.01 -4.64 -16.28
C ILE A 233 4.55 -4.34 -15.98
N LEU A 234 3.86 -5.25 -15.28
CA LEU A 234 2.45 -5.12 -14.96
C LEU A 234 2.28 -4.63 -13.52
N GLY A 235 1.34 -3.70 -13.30
CA GLY A 235 1.07 -3.09 -12.00
C GLY A 235 2.01 -1.91 -11.72
N THR A 236 2.55 -1.84 -10.50
CA THR A 236 3.38 -0.72 -10.06
C THR A 236 4.56 -0.49 -11.01
N PRO A 237 4.72 0.74 -11.55
CA PRO A 237 5.85 1.07 -12.41
C PRO A 237 7.18 0.84 -11.69
N ILE A 238 8.18 0.34 -12.41
CA ILE A 238 9.49 0.07 -11.81
C ILE A 238 10.19 1.32 -11.27
N LYS A 239 9.90 2.48 -11.87
CA LYS A 239 10.33 3.77 -11.33
C LYS A 239 9.83 3.95 -9.90
N SER A 240 8.54 3.77 -9.65
CA SER A 240 7.93 3.87 -8.32
C SER A 240 8.57 2.90 -7.34
N ILE A 241 8.83 1.66 -7.77
CA ILE A 241 9.54 0.65 -6.97
C ILE A 241 10.93 1.15 -6.54
N ILE A 242 11.72 1.68 -7.49
CA ILE A 242 13.06 2.21 -7.20
C ILE A 242 12.98 3.41 -6.26
N GLU A 243 12.03 4.32 -6.49
CA GLU A 243 11.84 5.52 -5.66
C GLU A 243 11.43 5.21 -4.22
N THR A 244 10.70 4.11 -3.98
CA THR A 244 10.31 3.69 -2.62
C THR A 244 11.39 2.91 -1.88
N GLU A 245 12.28 2.23 -2.61
CA GLU A 245 13.37 1.43 -2.01
C GLU A 245 14.62 2.27 -1.66
N ASP A 246 14.88 3.35 -2.41
CA ASP A 246 15.96 4.29 -2.11
C ASP A 246 15.51 5.33 -1.09
N ARG A 247 16.09 5.30 0.12
CA ARG A 247 15.70 6.19 1.22
C ARG A 247 15.82 7.67 0.90
N LYS A 248 16.83 8.07 0.13
CA LYS A 248 17.04 9.49 -0.20
C LYS A 248 15.98 9.95 -1.18
N ILE A 249 15.78 9.19 -2.26
CA ILE A 249 14.75 9.49 -3.24
C ILE A 249 13.37 9.46 -2.59
N PHE A 250 13.09 8.47 -1.74
CA PHE A 250 11.84 8.37 -0.99
C PHE A 250 11.58 9.63 -0.16
N ALA A 251 12.55 10.10 0.62
CA ALA A 251 12.42 11.31 1.43
C ALA A 251 12.17 12.57 0.57
N GLU A 252 12.90 12.71 -0.56
CA GLU A 252 12.69 13.80 -1.51
C GLU A 252 11.27 13.78 -2.10
N ARG A 253 10.82 12.61 -2.57
CA ARG A 253 9.48 12.43 -3.16
C ARG A 253 8.37 12.70 -2.16
N VAL A 254 8.49 12.25 -0.92
CA VAL A 254 7.53 12.52 0.16
C VAL A 254 7.49 14.01 0.52
N ALA A 255 8.64 14.68 0.54
CA ALA A 255 8.70 16.11 0.85
C ALA A 255 8.01 17.00 -0.21
N GLU A 256 7.95 16.58 -1.48
CA GLU A 256 7.24 17.31 -2.54
C GLU A 256 5.74 17.53 -2.25
N ILE A 257 5.12 16.64 -1.47
CA ILE A 257 3.70 16.74 -1.07
C ILE A 257 3.54 17.30 0.35
N GLY A 258 4.60 17.84 0.95
CA GLY A 258 4.58 18.43 2.29
C GLY A 258 4.58 17.42 3.45
N GLU A 259 4.75 16.14 3.15
CA GLU A 259 4.80 15.06 4.13
C GLU A 259 6.22 14.87 4.68
N LYS A 260 6.34 14.18 5.82
CA LYS A 260 7.61 14.04 6.55
C LYS A 260 8.01 12.58 6.71
N VAL A 261 9.20 12.25 6.24
CA VAL A 261 9.90 10.99 6.56
C VAL A 261 10.68 11.18 7.87
N ALA A 262 10.89 10.11 8.62
CA ALA A 262 11.75 10.12 9.78
C ALA A 262 13.12 10.76 9.44
N PRO A 263 13.54 11.83 10.15
CA PRO A 263 14.79 12.52 9.85
C PRO A 263 16.00 11.57 9.95
N SER A 264 16.79 11.54 8.89
CA SER A 264 17.97 10.68 8.79
C SER A 264 19.08 11.31 7.96
N GLU A 265 20.32 10.98 8.29
CA GLU A 265 21.50 11.47 7.58
C GLU A 265 22.49 10.33 7.32
N ALA A 266 22.99 10.24 6.09
CA ALA A 266 24.07 9.33 5.74
C ALA A 266 25.42 9.97 6.05
N VAL A 267 26.27 9.25 6.78
CA VAL A 267 27.56 9.73 7.27
C VAL A 267 28.65 8.68 7.00
N TYR A 268 29.89 9.14 6.83
CA TYR A 268 31.03 8.29 6.43
C TYR A 268 32.15 8.30 7.46
N SER A 269 31.99 9.04 8.55
CA SER A 269 32.98 9.12 9.63
C SER A 269 32.29 9.31 10.98
N VAL A 270 33.01 8.97 12.06
CA VAL A 270 32.52 9.22 13.44
C VAL A 270 32.22 10.70 13.65
N ARG A 271 33.05 11.59 13.09
CA ARG A 271 32.84 13.05 13.20
C ARG A 271 31.53 13.47 12.54
N GLU A 272 31.27 13.03 11.31
CA GLU A 272 30.01 13.31 10.63
C GLU A 272 28.81 12.73 11.37
N ALA A 273 28.94 11.55 11.97
CA ALA A 273 27.89 10.95 12.80
C ALA A 273 27.52 11.84 13.99
N LEU A 274 28.52 12.40 14.68
CA LEU A 274 28.30 13.31 15.80
C LEU A 274 27.62 14.62 15.34
N GLU A 275 28.08 15.20 14.23
CA GLU A 275 27.49 16.42 13.66
C GLU A 275 26.03 16.20 13.23
N ALA A 276 25.72 15.04 12.65
CA ALA A 276 24.36 14.65 12.31
C ALA A 276 23.50 14.48 13.56
N ALA A 277 24.01 13.81 14.60
CA ALA A 277 23.27 13.63 15.85
C ALA A 277 23.00 14.95 16.59
N ASP A 278 23.91 15.92 16.52
CA ASP A 278 23.70 17.26 17.07
C ASP A 278 22.58 18.01 16.34
N ARG A 279 22.40 17.78 15.03
CA ARG A 279 21.28 18.33 14.24
C ARG A 279 19.96 17.61 14.49
N LEU A 280 19.99 16.28 14.55
CA LEU A 280 18.80 15.43 14.71
C LEU A 280 18.26 15.43 16.14
N GLY A 281 19.15 15.67 17.11
CA GLY A 281 18.86 15.60 18.54
C GLY A 281 18.92 14.16 19.07
N TYR A 282 19.56 13.97 20.22
CA TYR A 282 19.58 12.69 20.92
C TYR A 282 18.22 12.39 21.58
N PRO A 283 17.84 11.10 21.73
CA PRO A 283 18.58 9.92 21.28
C PRO A 283 18.54 9.74 19.74
N VAL A 284 19.56 9.10 19.18
CA VAL A 284 19.64 8.72 17.76
C VAL A 284 19.80 7.21 17.59
N MET A 285 19.40 6.70 16.44
CA MET A 285 19.68 5.32 16.02
C MET A 285 20.76 5.35 14.94
N ILE A 286 21.82 4.57 15.13
CA ILE A 286 22.86 4.35 14.13
C ILE A 286 22.59 3.01 13.43
N ARG A 287 22.78 2.96 12.11
CA ARG A 287 22.69 1.75 11.30
C ARG A 287 23.82 1.67 10.27
N ALA A 288 24.42 0.51 10.09
CA ALA A 288 25.35 0.29 8.98
C ALA A 288 24.58 0.16 7.65
N ALA A 289 24.96 0.95 6.64
CA ALA A 289 24.37 0.84 5.31
C ALA A 289 24.65 -0.54 4.65
N PHE A 290 23.77 -0.96 3.74
CA PHE A 290 23.86 -2.24 3.00
C PHE A 290 23.94 -3.50 3.87
N SER A 291 23.53 -3.41 5.14
CA SER A 291 23.42 -4.55 6.04
C SER A 291 21.97 -5.02 6.15
N LEU A 292 21.74 -6.33 6.02
CA LEU A 292 20.45 -6.95 6.27
C LEU A 292 20.32 -7.28 7.76
N GLY A 293 19.14 -7.07 8.34
CA GLY A 293 18.86 -7.47 9.71
C GLY A 293 19.70 -6.73 10.76
N GLY A 294 19.87 -5.41 10.65
CA GLY A 294 20.34 -4.55 11.74
C GLY A 294 21.76 -4.82 12.26
N LEU A 295 22.62 -5.49 11.48
CA LEU A 295 24.02 -5.71 11.84
C LEU A 295 24.74 -4.35 11.96
N GLY A 296 25.37 -4.07 13.10
CA GLY A 296 25.99 -2.76 13.35
C GLY A 296 24.99 -1.63 13.62
N SER A 297 23.75 -1.96 14.00
CA SER A 297 22.78 -0.98 14.47
C SER A 297 22.74 -0.86 16.00
N GLY A 298 22.42 0.33 16.50
CA GLY A 298 22.31 0.60 17.92
C GLY A 298 21.65 1.93 18.22
N PHE A 299 21.22 2.12 19.46
CA PHE A 299 20.71 3.40 19.94
C PHE A 299 21.80 4.10 20.75
N ALA A 300 22.01 5.38 20.47
CA ALA A 300 22.88 6.25 21.24
C ALA A 300 22.04 7.33 21.91
N ASN A 301 22.09 7.41 23.24
CA ASN A 301 21.41 8.45 24.02
C ASN A 301 22.28 9.70 24.21
N ASN A 302 23.58 9.58 23.93
CA ASN A 302 24.57 10.62 24.09
C ASN A 302 25.73 10.42 23.11
N LYS A 303 26.65 11.39 23.12
CA LYS A 303 27.80 11.46 22.23
C LYS A 303 28.74 10.28 22.41
N GLU A 304 28.98 9.86 23.64
CA GLU A 304 29.91 8.80 24.00
C GLU A 304 29.43 7.43 23.49
N GLU A 305 28.13 7.15 23.64
CA GLU A 305 27.49 5.95 23.09
C GLU A 305 27.56 5.93 21.56
N LEU A 306 27.35 7.08 20.91
CA LEU A 306 27.39 7.17 19.45
C LEU A 306 28.80 6.90 18.90
N VAL A 307 29.83 7.44 19.54
CA VAL A 307 31.24 7.18 19.15
C VAL A 307 31.54 5.69 19.23
N SER A 308 31.21 5.06 20.36
CA SER A 308 31.46 3.62 20.56
C SER A 308 30.76 2.76 19.50
N LEU A 309 29.51 3.07 19.17
CA LEU A 309 28.76 2.34 18.14
C LEU A 309 29.29 2.60 16.73
N ALA A 310 29.65 3.85 16.40
CA ALA A 310 30.16 4.22 15.09
C ALA A 310 31.54 3.59 14.81
N GLU A 311 32.43 3.57 15.80
CA GLU A 311 33.75 2.91 15.71
C GLU A 311 33.63 1.40 15.52
N GLN A 312 32.60 0.78 16.10
CA GLN A 312 32.31 -0.65 15.89
C GLN A 312 31.70 -0.93 14.51
N ALA A 313 30.89 -0.02 13.98
CA ALA A 313 30.14 -0.24 12.74
C ALA A 313 30.91 0.11 11.45
N LEU A 314 31.72 1.17 11.45
CA LEU A 314 32.49 1.63 10.28
C LEU A 314 33.47 0.60 9.69
N PRO A 315 34.14 -0.27 10.48
CA PRO A 315 34.98 -1.33 9.93
C PRO A 315 34.22 -2.35 9.07
N HIS A 316 32.89 -2.43 9.25
CA HIS A 316 32.02 -3.38 8.55
C HIS A 316 31.17 -2.72 7.47
N SER A 317 31.07 -1.38 7.45
CA SER A 317 30.38 -0.61 6.42
C SER A 317 31.01 0.76 6.24
N ASN A 318 31.30 1.11 4.99
CA ASN A 318 31.86 2.43 4.63
C ASN A 318 30.86 3.59 4.83
N GLN A 319 29.60 3.30 5.14
CA GLN A 319 28.55 4.29 5.36
C GLN A 319 27.69 3.88 6.56
N LEU A 320 27.37 4.87 7.39
CA LEU A 320 26.40 4.76 8.47
C LEU A 320 25.20 5.66 8.17
N ILE A 321 24.04 5.30 8.69
CA ILE A 321 22.83 6.12 8.71
C ILE A 321 22.55 6.48 10.16
N ILE A 322 22.44 7.78 10.44
CA ILE A 322 22.01 8.31 11.74
C ILE A 322 20.57 8.76 11.60
N ASP A 323 19.66 8.13 12.34
CA ASP A 323 18.25 8.47 12.39
C ASP A 323 17.89 9.15 13.71
N LYS A 324 16.96 10.10 13.67
CA LYS A 324 16.29 10.55 14.89
C LYS A 324 15.62 9.35 15.56
N SER A 325 15.89 9.12 16.85
CA SER A 325 15.24 8.03 17.57
C SER A 325 13.78 8.39 17.82
N LEU A 326 12.89 7.58 17.25
CA LEU A 326 11.46 7.62 17.51
C LEU A 326 11.06 6.47 18.47
N ARG A 327 12.00 6.00 19.30
CA ARG A 327 11.77 4.91 20.25
C ARG A 327 10.62 5.24 21.19
N GLY A 328 9.70 4.30 21.36
CA GLY A 328 8.51 4.49 22.21
C GLY A 328 7.32 5.11 21.47
N TRP A 329 7.49 5.54 20.21
CA TRP A 329 6.38 5.97 19.38
C TRP A 329 5.54 4.77 18.95
N LYS A 330 4.23 4.98 18.76
CA LYS A 330 3.32 3.96 18.24
C LYS A 330 3.74 3.66 16.81
N GLU A 331 3.89 2.38 16.48
CA GLU A 331 4.14 1.96 15.10
C GLU A 331 2.83 1.46 14.49
N VAL A 332 2.42 2.08 13.40
CA VAL A 332 1.13 1.84 12.73
C VAL A 332 1.39 1.59 11.26
N GLU A 333 0.70 0.62 10.68
CA GLU A 333 0.84 0.29 9.26
C GLU A 333 -0.52 0.22 8.56
N TYR A 334 -0.54 0.55 7.27
CA TYR A 334 -1.72 0.50 6.42
C TYR A 334 -1.42 -0.28 5.14
N GLU A 335 -2.35 -1.16 4.77
CA GLU A 335 -2.38 -1.83 3.48
C GLU A 335 -3.25 -1.03 2.52
N VAL A 336 -2.62 -0.46 1.50
CA VAL A 336 -3.26 0.45 0.54
C VAL A 336 -3.38 -0.26 -0.79
N VAL A 337 -4.53 -0.11 -1.43
CA VAL A 337 -4.78 -0.61 -2.78
C VAL A 337 -5.16 0.54 -3.69
N ARG A 338 -4.49 0.66 -4.83
CA ARG A 338 -4.74 1.69 -5.84
C ARG A 338 -4.83 1.08 -7.23
N ASP A 339 -5.89 1.42 -7.97
CA ASP A 339 -6.02 1.04 -9.37
C ASP A 339 -5.47 2.09 -10.35
N ALA A 340 -5.46 1.77 -11.64
CA ALA A 340 -4.99 2.68 -12.68
C ALA A 340 -5.89 3.92 -12.86
N TYR A 341 -7.13 3.88 -12.34
CA TYR A 341 -8.16 4.91 -12.48
C TYR A 341 -8.24 5.83 -11.26
N ASP A 342 -7.19 5.82 -10.43
CA ASP A 342 -7.02 6.64 -9.22
C ASP A 342 -8.06 6.41 -8.13
N ASN A 343 -8.73 5.25 -8.15
CA ASN A 343 -9.43 4.72 -6.97
C ASN A 343 -8.36 4.20 -6.01
N CYS A 344 -8.37 4.67 -4.76
CA CYS A 344 -7.36 4.36 -3.76
C CYS A 344 -8.04 4.20 -2.40
N ILE A 345 -7.82 3.06 -1.74
CA ILE A 345 -8.48 2.67 -0.49
C ILE A 345 -7.48 2.06 0.49
N THR A 346 -7.77 2.13 1.80
CA THR A 346 -7.01 1.41 2.83
C THR A 346 -7.78 0.15 3.25
N VAL A 347 -7.26 -1.02 2.91
CA VAL A 347 -7.94 -2.31 3.14
C VAL A 347 -7.77 -2.80 4.57
N CYS A 348 -6.62 -2.54 5.17
CA CYS A 348 -6.35 -2.96 6.54
C CYS A 348 -5.44 -1.95 7.20
N ASN A 349 -5.64 -1.74 8.49
CA ASN A 349 -4.73 -1.00 9.33
C ASN A 349 -4.35 -1.87 10.53
N MET A 350 -3.09 -1.76 10.93
CA MET A 350 -2.51 -2.59 11.97
C MET A 350 -1.73 -1.71 12.94
N GLU A 351 -1.79 -2.05 14.22
CA GLU A 351 -1.09 -1.36 15.28
C GLU A 351 -0.14 -2.34 15.96
N ASN A 352 1.13 -1.97 16.05
CA ASN A 352 2.09 -2.75 16.80
C ASN A 352 1.87 -2.50 18.30
N LEU A 353 1.77 -3.59 19.07
CA LEU A 353 1.74 -3.53 20.53
C LEU A 353 3.13 -3.13 21.06
N ASP A 354 4.17 -3.65 20.42
CA ASP A 354 5.55 -3.26 20.68
C ASP A 354 5.81 -1.88 20.02
N PRO A 355 6.37 -0.90 20.75
CA PRO A 355 6.65 0.41 20.18
C PRO A 355 7.82 0.36 19.20
N LEU A 356 7.97 1.44 18.42
CA LEU A 356 9.05 1.56 17.45
C LEU A 356 10.43 1.32 18.10
N GLY A 357 11.25 0.53 17.40
CA GLY A 357 12.54 0.01 17.87
C GLY A 357 12.58 -1.52 17.88
N ILE A 358 11.41 -2.16 17.85
CA ILE A 358 11.24 -3.58 17.53
C ILE A 358 10.68 -3.65 16.10
N HIS A 359 11.30 -4.45 15.23
CA HIS A 359 10.83 -4.58 13.84
C HIS A 359 9.41 -5.15 13.81
N THR A 360 8.53 -4.65 12.94
CA THR A 360 7.20 -5.27 12.63
C THR A 360 7.24 -6.80 12.46
N GLY A 361 8.37 -7.33 11.95
CA GLY A 361 8.87 -8.70 12.01
C GLY A 361 8.54 -9.43 13.31
N GLU A 362 9.10 -8.84 14.36
CA GLU A 362 9.23 -9.28 15.73
C GLU A 362 8.12 -8.74 16.64
N SER A 363 7.34 -7.78 16.17
CA SER A 363 6.28 -7.18 16.98
C SER A 363 5.06 -8.08 17.07
N ILE A 364 4.40 -8.03 18.23
CA ILE A 364 2.98 -8.38 18.35
C ILE A 364 2.18 -7.29 17.67
N VAL A 365 1.23 -7.69 16.81
CA VAL A 365 0.46 -6.76 15.98
C VAL A 365 -1.03 -7.04 16.15
N VAL A 366 -1.83 -5.98 16.26
CA VAL A 366 -3.29 -6.05 16.34
C VAL A 366 -3.96 -5.41 15.12
N ALA A 367 -5.06 -6.00 14.65
CA ALA A 367 -5.89 -5.47 13.58
C ALA A 367 -7.38 -5.55 13.94
N PRO A 368 -8.17 -4.46 13.79
CA PRO A 368 -7.73 -3.10 13.45
C PRO A 368 -6.95 -2.45 14.61
N SER A 369 -6.38 -1.25 14.39
CA SER A 369 -5.80 -0.45 15.48
C SER A 369 -6.81 -0.23 16.63
N GLN A 370 -6.33 -0.23 17.87
CA GLN A 370 -7.15 -0.15 19.08
C GLN A 370 -7.00 1.18 19.83
N THR A 371 -5.85 1.85 19.72
CA THR A 371 -5.56 3.04 20.55
C THR A 371 -5.57 4.37 19.78
N LEU A 372 -5.92 4.34 18.49
CA LEU A 372 -6.04 5.54 17.66
C LEU A 372 -7.41 6.17 17.83
N SER A 373 -7.44 7.49 18.03
CA SER A 373 -8.64 8.30 17.87
C SER A 373 -9.07 8.34 16.40
N ASN A 374 -10.32 8.73 16.16
CA ASN A 374 -10.82 8.95 14.79
C ASN A 374 -9.95 9.94 13.99
N ARG A 375 -9.38 10.95 14.68
CA ARG A 375 -8.56 11.98 14.04
C ARG A 375 -7.19 11.44 13.66
N GLU A 376 -6.50 10.73 14.56
CA GLU A 376 -5.23 10.06 14.25
C GLU A 376 -5.39 9.01 13.15
N TYR A 377 -6.44 8.18 13.22
CA TYR A 377 -6.73 7.17 12.19
C TYR A 377 -6.91 7.80 10.81
N ASN A 378 -7.78 8.81 10.68
CA ASN A 378 -8.07 9.40 9.38
C ASN A 378 -6.92 10.31 8.89
N LEU A 379 -6.14 10.93 9.79
CA LEU A 379 -4.91 11.62 9.43
C LEU A 379 -3.95 10.66 8.71
N LEU A 380 -3.61 9.54 9.36
CA LEU A 380 -2.69 8.55 8.78
C LEU A 380 -3.27 7.88 7.52
N ARG A 381 -4.56 7.57 7.50
CA ARG A 381 -5.26 7.02 6.32
C ARG A 381 -5.19 7.97 5.12
N THR A 382 -5.52 9.25 5.31
CA THR A 382 -5.47 10.26 4.24
C THR A 382 -4.05 10.45 3.73
N THR A 383 -3.07 10.53 4.63
CA THR A 383 -1.65 10.57 4.26
C THR A 383 -1.24 9.35 3.46
N ALA A 384 -1.65 8.14 3.84
CA ALA A 384 -1.37 6.91 3.12
C ALA A 384 -1.84 7.01 1.67
N ILE A 385 -3.11 7.38 1.48
CA ILE A 385 -3.71 7.53 0.16
C ILE A 385 -2.94 8.59 -0.67
N ASN A 386 -2.60 9.73 -0.09
CA ASN A 386 -1.87 10.81 -0.78
C ASN A 386 -0.47 10.38 -1.21
N VAL A 387 0.29 9.75 -0.31
CA VAL A 387 1.64 9.24 -0.59
C VAL A 387 1.58 8.20 -1.71
N ILE A 388 0.68 7.23 -1.63
CA ILE A 388 0.58 6.13 -2.62
C ILE A 388 0.14 6.65 -3.99
N ARG A 389 -0.77 7.64 -4.05
CA ARG A 389 -1.11 8.35 -5.31
C ARG A 389 0.10 9.07 -5.90
N HIS A 390 0.87 9.77 -5.07
CA HIS A 390 2.06 10.52 -5.50
C HIS A 390 3.14 9.63 -6.12
N PHE A 391 3.43 8.47 -5.48
CA PHE A 391 4.33 7.46 -6.05
C PHE A 391 3.74 6.77 -7.29
N GLY A 392 2.43 6.87 -7.54
CA GLY A 392 1.79 6.28 -8.72
C GLY A 392 1.72 4.76 -8.67
N VAL A 393 1.58 4.18 -7.48
CA VAL A 393 1.43 2.74 -7.28
C VAL A 393 0.16 2.26 -8.00
N VAL A 394 0.25 1.08 -8.63
CA VAL A 394 -0.90 0.39 -9.25
C VAL A 394 -0.87 -1.07 -8.82
N GLY A 395 -1.79 -1.44 -7.93
CA GLY A 395 -1.76 -2.70 -7.21
C GLY A 395 -1.92 -2.47 -5.72
N GLU A 396 -1.07 -3.10 -4.93
CA GLU A 396 -1.05 -3.03 -3.48
C GLU A 396 0.32 -2.54 -2.99
N CYS A 397 0.31 -1.95 -1.79
CA CYS A 397 1.51 -1.60 -1.05
C CYS A 397 1.22 -1.45 0.45
N ASN A 398 2.26 -1.58 1.25
CA ASN A 398 2.25 -1.33 2.69
C ASN A 398 2.96 0.01 2.99
N ILE A 399 2.41 0.80 3.91
CA ILE A 399 3.03 2.02 4.43
C ILE A 399 3.10 1.98 5.95
N GLN A 400 4.21 2.41 6.53
CA GLN A 400 4.47 2.39 7.97
C GLN A 400 4.70 3.80 8.53
N TYR A 401 4.19 4.02 9.74
CA TYR A 401 4.24 5.27 10.47
C TYR A 401 4.82 5.07 11.86
N ALA A 402 5.52 6.09 12.35
CA ALA A 402 5.71 6.32 13.78
C ALA A 402 4.82 7.48 14.19
N LEU A 403 3.88 7.24 15.11
CA LEU A 403 2.97 8.24 15.67
C LEU A 403 3.33 8.53 17.14
N ASN A 404 3.44 9.81 17.47
CA ASN A 404 3.73 10.25 18.84
C ASN A 404 2.59 9.81 19.78
N PRO A 405 2.87 9.16 20.93
CA PRO A 405 1.81 8.69 21.82
C PRO A 405 1.08 9.82 22.56
N LEU A 406 1.61 11.05 22.52
CA LEU A 406 1.09 12.21 23.26
C LEU A 406 0.60 13.35 22.35
N SER A 407 0.76 13.22 21.04
CA SER A 407 0.37 14.25 20.06
C SER A 407 0.09 13.65 18.68
N GLU A 408 -0.43 14.46 17.77
CA GLU A 408 -0.68 14.05 16.37
C GLU A 408 0.57 14.16 15.49
N GLU A 409 1.75 14.39 16.08
CA GLU A 409 3.01 14.38 15.32
C GLU A 409 3.30 12.94 14.85
N TYR A 410 3.51 12.77 13.56
CA TYR A 410 3.92 11.49 12.97
C TYR A 410 5.06 11.67 11.98
N TYR A 411 5.74 10.57 11.69
CA TYR A 411 6.68 10.45 10.58
C TYR A 411 6.36 9.19 9.77
N ILE A 412 6.52 9.28 8.45
CA ILE A 412 6.50 8.12 7.57
C ILE A 412 7.86 7.40 7.70
N ILE A 413 7.83 6.09 7.90
CA ILE A 413 9.02 5.25 8.06
C ILE A 413 9.48 4.69 6.72
N GLU A 414 8.57 4.04 6.01
CA GLU A 414 8.82 3.44 4.69
C GLU A 414 7.51 3.13 3.95
N VAL A 415 7.64 2.92 2.64
CA VAL A 415 6.59 2.35 1.78
C VAL A 415 7.17 1.13 1.06
N ASN A 416 6.49 0.00 1.20
CA ASN A 416 6.81 -1.22 0.48
C ASN A 416 5.86 -1.32 -0.72
N ALA A 417 6.33 -0.94 -1.92
CA ALA A 417 5.54 -0.96 -3.17
C ALA A 417 5.39 -2.37 -3.78
N ARG A 418 5.17 -3.36 -2.93
CA ARG A 418 5.02 -4.78 -3.25
C ARG A 418 4.20 -5.47 -2.16
N LEU A 419 3.72 -6.66 -2.49
CA LEU A 419 3.16 -7.54 -1.46
C LEU A 419 4.24 -7.84 -0.42
N SER A 420 3.77 -8.02 0.79
CA SER A 420 4.57 -8.14 1.99
C SER A 420 4.00 -9.20 2.93
N ARG A 421 4.71 -9.49 4.01
CA ARG A 421 4.16 -10.31 5.08
C ARG A 421 2.94 -9.64 5.75
N SER A 422 2.97 -8.32 5.91
CA SER A 422 1.83 -7.52 6.39
C SER A 422 0.62 -7.66 5.46
N SER A 423 0.82 -7.68 4.14
CA SER A 423 -0.27 -7.91 3.17
C SER A 423 -0.91 -9.30 3.29
N ALA A 424 -0.11 -10.33 3.61
CA ALA A 424 -0.62 -11.68 3.82
C ALA A 424 -1.41 -11.75 5.13
N LEU A 425 -0.89 -11.15 6.21
CA LEU A 425 -1.59 -11.02 7.48
C LEU A 425 -2.93 -10.28 7.31
N ALA A 426 -2.92 -9.11 6.67
CA ALA A 426 -4.11 -8.32 6.38
C ALA A 426 -5.13 -9.09 5.53
N SER A 427 -4.68 -9.86 4.53
CA SER A 427 -5.58 -10.68 3.73
C SER A 427 -6.31 -11.74 4.56
N LYS A 428 -5.64 -12.30 5.57
CA LYS A 428 -6.23 -13.28 6.50
C LYS A 428 -7.10 -12.60 7.56
N ALA A 429 -6.68 -11.44 8.07
CA ALA A 429 -7.39 -10.68 9.06
C ALA A 429 -8.71 -10.12 8.54
N THR A 430 -8.75 -9.68 7.27
CA THR A 430 -9.92 -9.01 6.70
C THR A 430 -10.78 -9.93 5.81
N GLY A 431 -10.23 -11.05 5.35
CA GLY A 431 -10.82 -11.87 4.29
C GLY A 431 -10.70 -11.24 2.89
N TYR A 432 -10.06 -10.08 2.75
CA TYR A 432 -9.84 -9.40 1.49
C TYR A 432 -8.59 -9.95 0.79
N PRO A 433 -8.68 -10.55 -0.41
CA PRO A 433 -7.53 -11.22 -1.02
C PRO A 433 -6.62 -10.21 -1.76
N LEU A 434 -5.79 -9.47 -1.03
CA LEU A 434 -4.96 -8.36 -1.55
C LEU A 434 -4.15 -8.75 -2.78
N ALA A 435 -3.44 -9.88 -2.72
CA ALA A 435 -2.63 -10.35 -3.85
C ALA A 435 -3.45 -10.65 -5.12
N TYR A 436 -4.63 -11.23 -4.97
CA TYR A 436 -5.51 -11.51 -6.09
C TYR A 436 -6.04 -10.20 -6.71
N VAL A 437 -6.45 -9.24 -5.87
CA VAL A 437 -6.91 -7.93 -6.32
C VAL A 437 -5.78 -7.19 -7.03
N ALA A 438 -4.59 -7.09 -6.43
CA ALA A 438 -3.42 -6.46 -7.03
C ALA A 438 -3.08 -7.04 -8.41
N ALA A 439 -3.20 -8.36 -8.58
CA ALA A 439 -2.99 -9.02 -9.87
C ALA A 439 -4.05 -8.62 -10.92
N LYS A 440 -5.32 -8.47 -10.54
CA LYS A 440 -6.36 -7.93 -11.45
C LYS A 440 -6.11 -6.46 -11.79
N LEU A 441 -5.71 -5.64 -10.82
CA LEU A 441 -5.37 -4.23 -11.04
C LEU A 441 -4.19 -4.08 -12.00
N SER A 442 -3.21 -4.98 -11.93
CA SER A 442 -2.05 -5.00 -12.86
C SER A 442 -2.44 -5.20 -14.33
N LEU A 443 -3.67 -5.67 -14.59
CA LEU A 443 -4.24 -5.85 -15.92
C LEU A 443 -5.13 -4.66 -16.35
N GLY A 444 -5.22 -3.61 -15.54
CA GLY A 444 -6.07 -2.46 -15.78
C GLY A 444 -7.56 -2.70 -15.48
N ILE A 445 -7.90 -3.69 -14.66
CA ILE A 445 -9.28 -3.88 -14.19
C ILE A 445 -9.51 -2.93 -13.01
N PRO A 446 -10.52 -2.05 -13.03
CA PRO A 446 -10.77 -1.12 -11.92
C PRO A 446 -11.30 -1.83 -10.68
N LEU A 447 -11.03 -1.26 -9.49
CA LEU A 447 -11.49 -1.79 -8.21
C LEU A 447 -13.02 -2.07 -8.19
N PRO A 448 -13.88 -1.13 -8.65
CA PRO A 448 -15.33 -1.35 -8.75
C PRO A 448 -15.76 -2.61 -9.52
N ASP A 449 -15.00 -3.04 -10.53
CA ASP A 449 -15.36 -4.17 -11.41
C ASP A 449 -14.88 -5.52 -10.87
N ILE A 450 -14.00 -5.51 -9.88
CA ILE A 450 -13.55 -6.74 -9.21
C ILE A 450 -14.61 -7.14 -8.18
N LYS A 451 -15.16 -8.35 -8.29
CA LYS A 451 -16.12 -8.86 -7.30
C LYS A 451 -15.44 -9.21 -5.99
N ASN A 452 -16.09 -8.87 -4.88
CA ASN A 452 -15.73 -9.40 -3.57
C ASN A 452 -16.12 -10.88 -3.50
N SER A 453 -15.12 -11.76 -3.41
CA SER A 453 -15.34 -13.22 -3.38
C SER A 453 -16.00 -13.72 -2.09
N VAL A 454 -15.99 -12.93 -1.01
CA VAL A 454 -16.60 -13.29 0.28
C VAL A 454 -18.10 -13.05 0.26
N THR A 455 -18.54 -11.90 -0.24
CA THR A 455 -19.97 -11.54 -0.28
C THR A 455 -20.66 -12.00 -1.57
N GLY A 456 -19.92 -12.11 -2.68
CA GLY A 456 -20.41 -12.49 -4.01
C GLY A 456 -21.28 -11.44 -4.71
N VAL A 457 -21.77 -10.44 -3.99
CA VAL A 457 -22.72 -9.42 -4.47
C VAL A 457 -22.17 -7.99 -4.42
N THR A 458 -21.05 -7.76 -3.72
CA THR A 458 -20.40 -6.44 -3.66
C THR A 458 -19.10 -6.41 -4.47
N THR A 459 -18.51 -5.22 -4.58
CA THR A 459 -17.22 -4.98 -5.23
C THR A 459 -16.06 -5.11 -4.24
N ALA A 460 -14.83 -5.24 -4.75
CA ALA A 460 -13.57 -5.11 -4.03
C ALA A 460 -13.22 -3.64 -3.73
N CYS A 461 -13.93 -2.66 -4.28
CA CYS A 461 -13.76 -1.25 -3.93
C CYS A 461 -14.45 -0.92 -2.59
N PHE A 462 -13.90 -1.38 -1.46
CA PHE A 462 -14.40 -1.06 -0.12
C PHE A 462 -13.30 -1.28 0.94
N GLU A 463 -13.44 -0.64 2.09
CA GLU A 463 -12.58 -0.87 3.25
C GLU A 463 -13.26 -1.88 4.20
N PRO A 464 -12.69 -3.07 4.44
CA PRO A 464 -13.23 -4.05 5.36
C PRO A 464 -13.56 -3.48 6.75
N SER A 465 -14.72 -3.84 7.27
CA SER A 465 -15.09 -3.60 8.68
C SER A 465 -14.98 -4.92 9.43
N LEU A 466 -14.22 -4.90 10.52
CA LEU A 466 -13.97 -6.08 11.35
C LEU A 466 -14.80 -5.93 12.63
N ASP A 467 -15.69 -6.89 12.87
CA ASP A 467 -16.44 -6.99 14.11
C ASP A 467 -15.72 -7.87 15.16
N TYR A 468 -14.43 -8.12 14.93
CA TYR A 468 -13.51 -8.89 15.77
C TYR A 468 -12.13 -8.22 15.76
N CYS A 469 -11.26 -8.63 16.67
CA CYS A 469 -9.86 -8.25 16.70
C CYS A 469 -8.98 -9.45 16.33
N VAL A 470 -7.94 -9.17 15.56
CA VAL A 470 -6.91 -10.13 15.19
C VAL A 470 -5.63 -9.79 15.92
N VAL A 471 -4.96 -10.81 16.47
CA VAL A 471 -3.64 -10.67 17.10
C VAL A 471 -2.65 -11.58 16.38
N LYS A 472 -1.59 -11.00 15.84
CA LYS A 472 -0.43 -11.72 15.32
C LYS A 472 0.68 -11.73 16.37
N ILE A 473 1.28 -12.90 16.59
CA ILE A 473 2.45 -13.07 17.45
C ILE A 473 3.55 -13.78 16.67
N PRO A 474 4.78 -13.26 16.63
CA PRO A 474 5.91 -13.95 16.02
C PRO A 474 6.32 -15.21 16.80
N ARG A 475 6.93 -16.16 16.08
CA ARG A 475 7.48 -17.40 16.63
C ARG A 475 9.00 -17.39 16.49
N TRP A 476 9.68 -17.58 17.62
CA TRP A 476 11.14 -17.67 17.68
C TRP A 476 11.63 -19.09 17.96
N ASP A 477 12.81 -19.41 17.45
CA ASP A 477 13.52 -20.68 17.74
C ASP A 477 14.96 -20.43 18.23
N LEU A 478 15.14 -19.37 19.03
CA LEU A 478 16.45 -18.92 19.52
C LEU A 478 17.13 -19.90 20.49
N ALA A 479 16.37 -20.84 21.08
CA ALA A 479 16.90 -21.83 22.00
C ALA A 479 17.93 -22.78 21.36
N LYS A 480 17.85 -22.98 20.03
CA LYS A 480 18.81 -23.82 19.29
C LYS A 480 20.17 -23.16 19.08
N PHE A 481 20.30 -21.86 19.32
CA PHE A 481 21.49 -21.08 19.02
C PHE A 481 22.10 -20.49 20.30
N THR A 482 22.99 -21.24 20.95
CA THR A 482 23.57 -20.89 22.27
C THR A 482 24.38 -19.59 22.29
N ARG A 483 24.90 -19.15 21.14
CA ARG A 483 25.70 -17.91 20.99
C ARG A 483 24.90 -16.71 20.46
N VAL A 484 23.60 -16.86 20.23
CA VAL A 484 22.74 -15.79 19.71
C VAL A 484 21.96 -15.15 20.86
N SER A 485 21.96 -13.82 20.90
CA SER A 485 21.17 -13.07 21.90
C SER A 485 19.67 -13.33 21.72
N LYS A 486 19.00 -13.59 22.85
CA LYS A 486 17.55 -13.78 22.94
C LYS A 486 16.76 -12.47 22.88
N ASN A 487 17.42 -11.32 22.97
CA ASN A 487 16.77 -10.01 22.88
C ASN A 487 16.31 -9.75 21.45
N ILE A 488 15.10 -9.20 21.29
CA ILE A 488 14.55 -8.72 20.01
C ILE A 488 14.80 -7.22 19.85
N GLY A 489 14.70 -6.73 18.62
CA GLY A 489 14.93 -5.32 18.28
C GLY A 489 14.60 -5.04 16.82
N SER A 490 15.30 -4.12 16.18
CA SER A 490 15.11 -3.71 14.78
C SER A 490 15.46 -4.78 13.74
N SER A 491 16.07 -5.90 14.16
CA SER A 491 16.42 -7.02 13.30
C SER A 491 15.50 -8.21 13.53
N MET A 492 14.94 -8.73 12.45
CA MET A 492 14.06 -9.90 12.50
C MET A 492 14.85 -11.18 12.80
N LYS A 493 14.36 -11.97 13.75
CA LYS A 493 14.90 -13.27 14.19
C LYS A 493 13.82 -14.36 14.27
N SER A 494 12.55 -13.97 14.20
CA SER A 494 11.42 -14.88 14.16
C SER A 494 11.46 -15.75 12.90
N VAL A 495 11.08 -17.01 13.06
CA VAL A 495 11.07 -18.05 12.02
C VAL A 495 9.68 -18.33 11.48
N GLY A 496 8.68 -17.64 12.02
CA GLY A 496 7.27 -17.76 11.64
C GLY A 496 6.40 -16.86 12.52
N GLU A 497 5.10 -17.02 12.40
CA GLU A 497 4.10 -16.25 13.13
C GLU A 497 2.79 -17.03 13.24
N VAL A 498 1.99 -16.66 14.24
CA VAL A 498 0.63 -17.17 14.43
C VAL A 498 -0.34 -15.99 14.43
N MET A 499 -1.57 -16.26 14.01
CA MET A 499 -2.66 -15.29 14.01
C MET A 499 -3.86 -15.90 14.75
N ALA A 500 -4.40 -15.16 15.73
CA ALA A 500 -5.61 -15.51 16.46
C ALA A 500 -6.70 -14.47 16.23
N ILE A 501 -7.97 -14.89 16.26
CA ILE A 501 -9.15 -14.03 16.08
C ILE A 501 -10.02 -14.14 17.32
N GLY A 502 -10.45 -13.01 17.89
CA GLY A 502 -11.31 -12.95 19.07
C GLY A 502 -12.22 -11.71 19.04
N LYS A 503 -13.24 -11.67 19.91
CA LYS A 503 -14.14 -10.52 20.09
C LYS A 503 -13.92 -9.88 21.45
#